data_AF-A0A823FNI7-F1
#
_entry.id   AF-A0A823FNI7-F1
#
_cell.length_a   1.000
_cell.length_b   1.000
_cell.length_c   1.000
_cell.angle_alpha   90.00
_cell.angle_beta   90.00
_cell.angle_gamma   90.00
#
_symmetry.space_group_name_H-M   'P 1'
#
loop_
_entity.id
_entity.type
_entity.pdbx_description
1 polymer ?
#
loop_
_entity_poly.entity_id
_entity_poly.type
_entity_poly.pdbx_seq_one_letter_code
_entity_poly.pdbx_strand_id
1 'polypeptide(L)'
;MDKRTQELGEIKKEMEREDDALYAIKNKIRHLEDVEEDIHQARREIDDILYHMKEVWRGEHAEHTFWQIEDEVNHYNRKTACMTTDIQTELNNEQKKHRQNLHALETKQQDIKKEMT
;
A
#
# COMPACT_ATOMS: atom_id res chain seq x y z
N MET A 1 -22.57 -31.17 -22.70
CA MET A 1 -21.37 -30.70 -21.98
C MET A 1 -21.58 -31.10 -20.53
N ASP A 2 -20.64 -31.84 -19.94
CA ASP A 2 -20.79 -32.32 -18.56
C ASP A 2 -20.78 -31.14 -17.56
N LYS A 3 -21.64 -31.19 -16.55
CA LYS A 3 -21.83 -30.11 -15.56
C LYS A 3 -20.52 -29.77 -14.84
N ARG A 4 -19.71 -30.79 -14.53
CA ARG A 4 -18.40 -30.62 -13.89
C ARG A 4 -17.37 -29.96 -14.81
N THR A 5 -17.45 -30.21 -16.12
CA THR A 5 -16.60 -29.54 -17.12
C THR A 5 -16.91 -28.04 -17.21
N GLN A 6 -18.20 -27.67 -17.13
CA GLN A 6 -18.59 -26.26 -17.08
C GLN A 6 -18.09 -25.59 -15.79
N GLU A 7 -18.25 -26.25 -14.65
CA GLU A 7 -17.81 -25.74 -13.35
C GLU A 7 -16.28 -25.52 -13.30
N LEU A 8 -15.48 -26.43 -13.86
CA LEU A 8 -14.03 -26.23 -14.00
C LEU A 8 -13.69 -25.01 -14.87
N GLY A 9 -14.47 -24.74 -15.91
CA GLY A 9 -14.32 -23.56 -16.76
C GLY A 9 -14.62 -22.26 -16.01
N GLU A 10 -15.63 -22.25 -15.15
CA GLU A 10 -15.98 -21.12 -14.30
C GLU A 10 -14.91 -20.87 -13.22
N ILE A 11 -14.42 -21.93 -12.56
CA ILE A 11 -13.34 -21.84 -11.58
C ILE A 11 -12.08 -21.25 -12.22
N LYS A 12 -11.71 -21.69 -13.43
CA LYS A 12 -10.54 -21.15 -14.13
C LYS A 12 -10.66 -19.65 -14.39
N LYS A 13 -11.82 -19.19 -14.86
CA LYS A 13 -12.07 -17.75 -15.09
C LYS A 13 -11.99 -16.95 -13.79
N GLU A 14 -12.46 -17.51 -12.69
CA GLU A 14 -12.39 -16.82 -11.40
C GLU A 14 -10.96 -16.78 -10.86
N MET A 15 -10.18 -17.84 -11.03
CA MET A 15 -8.74 -17.83 -10.70
C MET A 15 -7.99 -16.75 -11.49
N GLU A 16 -8.25 -16.63 -12.80
CA GLU A 16 -7.66 -15.58 -13.64
C GLU A 16 -8.00 -14.17 -13.12
N ARG A 17 -9.24 -13.93 -12.67
CA ARG A 17 -9.64 -12.65 -12.07
C ARG A 17 -8.96 -12.37 -10.74
N GLU A 18 -8.83 -13.39 -9.89
CA GLU A 18 -8.14 -13.28 -8.61
C GLU A 18 -6.64 -12.96 -8.81
N ASP A 19 -6.00 -13.58 -9.81
CA ASP A 19 -4.61 -13.27 -10.20
C ASP A 19 -4.46 -11.84 -10.73
N ASP A 20 -5.36 -11.38 -11.59
CA ASP A 20 -5.38 -10.00 -12.09
C ASP A 20 -5.54 -8.98 -10.94
N ALA A 21 -6.42 -9.28 -9.98
CA ALA A 21 -6.61 -8.45 -8.79
C ALA A 21 -5.35 -8.40 -7.91
N LEU A 22 -4.68 -9.54 -7.70
CA LEU A 22 -3.41 -9.60 -6.98
C LEU A 22 -2.31 -8.80 -7.68
N TYR A 23 -2.26 -8.85 -9.02
CA TYR A 23 -1.32 -8.05 -9.79
C TYR A 23 -1.60 -6.55 -9.64
N ALA A 24 -2.87 -6.14 -9.71
CA ALA A 24 -3.26 -4.75 -9.50
C ALA A 24 -2.89 -4.25 -8.09
N ILE A 25 -3.12 -5.04 -7.05
CA ILE A 25 -2.74 -4.69 -5.67
C ILE A 25 -1.23 -4.57 -5.54
N LYS A 26 -0.46 -5.47 -6.15
CA LYS A 26 1.01 -5.38 -6.16
C LYS A 26 1.50 -4.06 -6.75
N ASN A 27 0.88 -3.60 -7.84
CA ASN A 27 1.23 -2.32 -8.44
C ASN A 27 0.85 -1.14 -7.55
N LYS A 28 -0.29 -1.20 -6.84
CA LYS A 28 -0.69 -0.17 -5.86
C LYS A 28 0.30 -0.09 -4.70
N ILE A 29 0.74 -1.23 -4.16
CA ILE A 29 1.75 -1.26 -3.09
C ILE A 29 3.05 -0.63 -3.57
N ARG A 30 3.54 -1.02 -4.76
CA ARG A 30 4.74 -0.42 -5.34
C ARG A 30 4.62 1.09 -5.50
N HIS A 31 3.48 1.56 -5.99
CA HIS A 31 3.27 3.00 -6.14
C HIS A 31 3.23 3.73 -4.79
N LEU A 32 2.67 3.10 -3.75
CA LEU A 32 2.71 3.65 -2.40
C LEU A 32 4.15 3.75 -1.89
N GLU A 33 4.97 2.73 -2.11
CA GLU A 33 6.41 2.73 -1.75
C GLU A 33 7.16 3.88 -2.45
N ASP A 34 6.91 4.09 -3.75
CA ASP A 34 7.51 5.20 -4.50
C ASP A 34 7.11 6.57 -3.91
N VAL A 35 5.83 6.75 -3.56
CA VAL A 35 5.32 7.99 -2.94
C VAL A 35 5.86 8.19 -1.53
N GLU A 36 6.02 7.12 -0.74
CA GLU A 36 6.65 7.20 0.58
C GLU A 36 8.11 7.65 0.48
N GLU A 37 8.86 7.17 -0.51
CA GLU A 37 10.23 7.62 -0.77
C GLU A 37 10.28 9.12 -1.09
N ASP A 38 9.38 9.62 -1.95
CA ASP A 38 9.26 11.05 -2.26
C ASP A 38 8.96 11.88 -1.01
N ILE A 39 8.04 11.42 -0.16
CA ILE A 39 7.72 12.08 1.12
C ILE A 39 8.95 12.11 2.04
N HIS A 40 9.69 11.00 2.14
CA HIS A 40 10.91 10.93 2.93
C HIS A 40 12.00 11.86 2.41
N GLN A 41 12.14 11.98 1.09
CA GLN A 41 13.06 12.92 0.48
C GLN A 41 12.67 14.37 0.80
N ALA A 42 11.40 14.74 0.60
CA ALA A 42 10.92 16.08 0.91
C ALA A 42 11.11 16.46 2.38
N ARG A 43 10.94 15.52 3.31
CA ARG A 43 11.22 15.73 4.74
C ARG A 43 12.68 16.10 5.00
N ARG A 44 13.63 15.34 4.40
CA ARG A 44 15.07 15.62 4.53
C ARG A 44 15.44 16.98 3.98
N GLU A 45 14.86 17.38 2.85
CA GLU A 45 15.09 18.69 2.25
C GLU A 45 14.55 19.83 3.12
N ILE A 46 13.36 19.66 3.70
CA ILE A 46 12.80 20.64 4.65
C ILE A 46 13.70 20.78 5.87
N ASP A 47 14.15 19.67 6.47
CA ASP A 47 15.03 19.69 7.64
C ASP A 47 16.35 20.42 7.32
N ASP A 48 16.93 20.19 6.14
CA ASP A 48 18.15 20.86 5.68
C ASP A 48 17.93 22.37 5.48
N ILE A 49 16.83 22.77 4.85
CA ILE A 49 16.48 24.18 4.66
C ILE A 49 16.29 24.88 6.01
N LEU A 50 15.57 24.25 6.95
CA LEU A 50 15.34 24.81 8.28
C LEU A 50 16.64 24.93 9.07
N TYR A 51 17.53 23.95 8.94
CA TYR A 51 18.86 24.01 9.54
C TYR A 51 19.64 25.23 9.06
N HIS A 52 19.78 25.41 7.74
CA HIS A 52 20.49 26.56 7.16
C HIS A 52 19.82 27.90 7.50
N MET A 53 18.49 27.96 7.55
CA MET A 53 17.77 29.17 7.94
C MET A 53 18.06 29.59 9.39
N LYS A 54 18.17 28.62 10.32
CA LYS A 54 18.49 28.88 11.73
C LYS A 54 19.90 29.43 11.93
N GLU A 55 20.86 29.09 11.07
CA GLU A 55 22.23 29.64 11.16
C GLU A 55 22.26 31.15 10.90
N VAL A 56 21.41 31.60 9.98
CA VAL A 56 21.36 32.98 9.48
C VAL A 56 20.38 33.84 10.26
N TRP A 57 19.19 33.33 10.57
CA TRP A 57 18.14 34.11 11.23
C TRP A 57 18.14 33.89 12.74
N ARG A 58 18.53 34.93 13.49
CA ARG A 58 18.71 34.89 14.95
C ARG A 58 17.75 35.83 15.68
N GLY A 59 17.56 35.59 16.98
CA GLY A 59 16.75 36.40 17.88
C GLY A 59 15.43 35.71 18.27
N GLU A 60 14.83 36.18 19.37
CA GLU A 60 13.66 35.57 20.01
C GLU A 60 12.45 35.39 19.07
N HIS A 61 12.22 36.36 18.17
CA HIS A 61 11.17 36.26 17.16
C HIS A 61 11.43 35.13 16.15
N ALA A 62 12.70 34.96 15.73
CA ALA A 62 13.09 33.89 14.82
C ALA A 62 12.96 32.52 15.49
N GLU A 63 13.38 32.39 16.75
CA GLU A 63 13.24 31.15 17.54
C GLU A 63 11.77 30.72 17.65
N HIS A 64 10.86 31.65 17.95
CA HIS A 64 9.43 31.38 18.01
C HIS A 64 8.88 30.93 16.65
N THR A 65 9.26 31.60 15.56
CA THR A 65 8.85 31.20 14.20
C THR A 65 9.34 29.81 13.83
N PHE A 66 10.60 29.46 14.13
CA PHE A 66 11.11 28.11 13.87
C PHE A 66 10.38 27.05 14.68
N TRP A 67 10.05 27.33 15.94
CA TRP A 67 9.27 26.40 16.76
C TRP A 67 7.89 26.12 16.17
N GLN A 68 7.20 27.15 15.66
CA GLN A 68 5.92 26.97 14.96
C GLN A 68 6.06 26.14 13.69
N ILE A 69 7.10 26.40 12.88
CA ILE A 69 7.35 25.65 11.65
C ILE A 69 7.65 24.18 11.98
N GLU A 70 8.47 23.91 13.00
CA GLU A 70 8.77 22.53 13.42
C GLU A 70 7.52 21.79 13.90
N ASP A 71 6.62 22.45 14.63
CA ASP A 71 5.37 21.85 15.07
C ASP A 71 4.47 21.49 13.87
N GLU A 72 4.34 22.39 12.89
CA GLU A 72 3.58 22.16 11.65
C GLU A 72 4.19 21.02 10.82
N VAL A 73 5.51 21.02 10.60
CA VAL A 73 6.21 19.96 9.86
C VAL A 73 6.00 18.61 10.55
N ASN A 74 6.15 18.55 11.88
CA ASN A 74 5.91 17.34 12.65
C ASN A 74 4.45 16.87 12.57
N HIS A 75 3.48 17.79 12.60
CA HIS A 75 2.07 17.47 12.41
C HIS A 75 1.83 16.79 11.06
N TYR A 76 2.30 17.38 9.96
CA TYR A 76 2.11 16.82 8.64
C TYR A 76 2.89 15.51 8.43
N ASN A 77 4.07 15.37 9.03
CA ASN A 77 4.84 14.13 8.99
C ASN A 77 4.10 12.98 9.68
N ARG A 78 3.53 13.22 10.86
CA ARG A 78 2.71 12.22 11.56
C ARG A 78 1.47 11.87 10.74
N LYS A 79 0.76 12.89 10.24
CA LYS A 79 -0.47 12.70 9.46
C LYS A 79 -0.21 11.86 8.21
N THR A 80 0.82 12.18 7.43
CA THR A 80 1.18 11.45 6.22
C THR A 80 1.62 10.02 6.53
N ALA A 81 2.42 9.81 7.59
CA ALA A 81 2.82 8.46 8.01
C ALA A 81 1.63 7.59 8.44
N CYS A 82 0.65 8.15 9.17
CA CYS A 82 -0.58 7.43 9.50
C CYS A 82 -1.35 7.05 8.23
N MET A 83 -1.54 8.01 7.31
CA MET A 83 -2.28 7.77 6.07
C MET A 83 -1.65 6.68 5.21
N THR A 84 -0.32 6.68 5.04
CA THR A 84 0.34 5.63 4.24
C THR A 84 0.29 4.26 4.93
N THR A 85 0.41 4.23 6.26
CA THR A 85 0.23 3.00 7.06
C THR A 85 -1.17 2.42 6.92
N ASP A 86 -2.20 3.26 6.96
CA ASP A 86 -3.60 2.84 6.80
C ASP A 86 -3.83 2.25 5.41
N ILE A 87 -3.35 2.92 4.35
CA ILE A 87 -3.44 2.43 2.96
C ILE A 87 -2.69 1.11 2.80
N GLN A 88 -1.47 1.00 3.32
CA GLN A 88 -0.68 -0.23 3.26
C GLN A 88 -1.40 -1.39 3.96
N THR A 89 -2.06 -1.12 5.10
CA THR A 89 -2.83 -2.10 5.84
C THR A 89 -4.05 -2.58 5.04
N GLU A 90 -4.80 -1.66 4.42
CA GLU A 90 -5.93 -1.98 3.54
C GLU A 90 -5.49 -2.85 2.36
N LEU A 91 -4.44 -2.45 1.64
CA LEU A 91 -3.90 -3.20 0.51
C LEU A 91 -3.41 -4.60 0.91
N ASN A 92 -2.76 -4.72 2.06
CA ASN A 92 -2.32 -6.02 2.58
C ASN A 92 -3.50 -6.93 2.94
N ASN A 93 -4.57 -6.37 3.51
CA ASN A 93 -5.79 -7.11 3.82
C ASN A 93 -6.52 -7.57 2.55
N GLU A 94 -6.62 -6.70 1.54
CA GLU A 94 -7.15 -7.06 0.22
C GLU A 94 -6.32 -8.17 -0.41
N GLN A 95 -4.98 -8.03 -0.43
CA GLN A 95 -4.08 -9.04 -0.98
C GLN A 95 -4.27 -10.40 -0.29
N LYS A 96 -4.38 -10.40 1.03
CA LYS A 96 -4.60 -11.61 1.82
C LYS A 96 -5.93 -12.27 1.44
N LYS A 97 -7.00 -11.50 1.28
CA LYS A 97 -8.32 -12.01 0.87
C LYS A 97 -8.27 -12.68 -0.50
N HIS A 98 -7.66 -12.03 -1.49
CA HIS A 98 -7.51 -12.59 -2.84
C HIS A 98 -6.67 -13.87 -2.85
N ARG A 99 -5.57 -13.93 -2.08
CA ARG A 99 -4.78 -15.17 -1.93
C ARG A 99 -5.59 -16.31 -1.30
N GLN A 100 -6.42 -16.01 -0.31
CA GLN A 100 -7.30 -17.00 0.32
C GLN A 100 -8.36 -17.52 -0.65
N ASN A 101 -8.96 -16.64 -1.46
CA ASN A 101 -9.91 -17.01 -2.49
C ASN A 101 -9.25 -17.91 -3.55
N LEU A 102 -8.06 -17.55 -4.03
CA LEU A 102 -7.32 -18.33 -5.01
C LEU A 102 -7.04 -19.75 -4.49
N HIS A 103 -6.54 -19.88 -3.25
CA HIS A 103 -6.32 -21.18 -2.62
C HIS A 103 -7.61 -22.01 -2.49
N ALA A 104 -8.73 -21.38 -2.15
CA ALA A 104 -10.02 -22.07 -2.08
C ALA A 104 -10.49 -22.57 -3.46
N LEU A 105 -10.29 -21.76 -4.52
CA LEU A 105 -10.59 -22.14 -5.90
C LEU A 105 -9.69 -23.29 -6.39
N GLU A 106 -8.40 -23.26 -6.07
CA GLU A 106 -7.45 -24.34 -6.38
C GLU A 106 -7.87 -25.66 -5.72
N THR A 107 -8.25 -25.59 -4.43
CA THR A 107 -8.75 -26.76 -3.69
C THR A 107 -10.01 -27.32 -4.35
N LYS A 108 -10.97 -26.45 -4.66
CA LYS A 108 -12.22 -26.85 -5.35
C LYS A 108 -11.94 -27.45 -6.72
N GLN A 109 -10.99 -26.91 -7.48
CA GLN A 109 -10.59 -27.45 -8.78
C GLN A 109 -10.01 -28.86 -8.65
N GLN A 110 -9.16 -29.10 -7.64
CA GLN A 110 -8.57 -30.41 -7.39
C GLN A 110 -9.62 -31.45 -7.01
N ASP A 111 -10.59 -31.08 -6.18
CA ASP A 111 -11.64 -32.00 -5.74
C ASP A 111 -12.54 -32.42 -6.91
N ILE A 112 -12.96 -31.47 -7.77
CA ILE A 112 -13.73 -31.79 -8.98
C ILE A 112 -12.94 -32.72 -9.91
N LYS A 113 -11.63 -32.46 -10.10
CA LYS A 113 -10.76 -33.32 -10.93
C LYS A 113 -10.68 -34.75 -10.39
N LYS A 114 -10.60 -34.92 -9.06
CA LYS A 114 -10.63 -36.26 -8.43
C LYS A 114 -11.96 -36.97 -8.66
N GLU A 115 -13.09 -36.27 -8.56
CA GLU A 115 -14.42 -36.85 -8.81
C GLU A 115 -14.68 -37.23 -10.28
N MET A 116 -13.89 -36.68 -11.21
CA MET A 116 -13.94 -37.00 -12.64
C MET A 116 -13.00 -38.13 -13.04
N THR A 117 -12.11 -38.58 -12.14
CA THR A 117 -11.19 -39.72 -12.36
C THR A 117 -11.82 -41.02 -11.86
#